data_AF-A0A5P6VN29-F1
#
_entry.id   AF-A0A5P6VN29-F1
#
_cell.length_a   1.000
_cell.length_b   1.000
_cell.length_c   1.000
_cell.angle_alpha   90.00
_cell.angle_beta   90.00
_cell.angle_gamma   90.00
#
_symmetry.space_group_name_H-M   'P 1'
#
loop_
_entity.id
_entity.type
_entity.pdbx_description
1 polymer ?
#
loop_
_entity_poly.entity_id
_entity_poly.type
_entity_poly.pdbx_seq_one_letter_code
_entity_poly.pdbx_strand_id
1 'polypeptide(L)'
;MQEVDATSLINIPLTGSKKSITVQKIRDVIKSAIVMRGNSNYFVLLGIENQSDVHYAMPVRTMLYNALTYAEQVESIAKERRTEAIQDASTFLSGFTKEDRLIPVVTVTIYWGINSWDGPTTLKEMMASMDEKIASFVDDCNINFQL
;
A
#
# COMPACT_ATOMS: atom_id res chain seq x y z
N MET A 1 -15.63 0.24 13.51
CA MET A 1 -14.29 0.50 12.98
C MET A 1 -13.32 -0.11 13.97
N GLN A 2 -12.66 -1.21 13.61
CA GLN A 2 -11.77 -1.93 14.53
C GLN A 2 -10.34 -1.55 14.17
N GLU A 3 -9.58 -1.14 15.18
CA GLU A 3 -8.16 -0.86 15.06
C GLU A 3 -7.44 -2.19 14.79
N VAL A 4 -6.73 -2.26 13.68
CA VAL A 4 -5.84 -3.38 13.39
C VAL A 4 -4.47 -2.95 13.88
N ASP A 5 -3.88 -3.76 14.75
CA ASP A 5 -2.58 -3.51 15.34
C ASP A 5 -1.53 -3.43 14.21
N ALA A 6 -0.88 -2.28 14.05
CA ALA A 6 0.10 -2.03 12.99
C ALA A 6 1.43 -2.77 13.21
N THR A 7 1.51 -3.69 14.18
CA THR A 7 2.71 -4.39 14.61
C THR A 7 3.01 -5.63 13.75
N SER A 8 3.31 -5.44 12.47
CA SER A 8 4.04 -6.43 11.66
C SER A 8 5.33 -5.78 11.14
N LEU A 9 6.47 -6.42 11.41
CA LEU A 9 7.80 -5.84 11.18
C LEU A 9 8.44 -6.47 9.94
N ILE A 10 8.25 -5.88 8.75
CA ILE A 10 9.16 -6.16 7.62
C ILE A 10 10.40 -5.27 7.76
N ASN A 11 11.57 -5.87 7.91
CA ASN A 11 12.86 -5.20 7.80
C ASN A 11 13.32 -5.23 6.34
N ILE A 12 13.07 -4.16 5.58
CA ILE A 12 13.64 -4.04 4.23
C ILE A 12 15.02 -3.40 4.31
N PRO A 13 16.09 -4.10 3.92
CA PRO A 13 17.39 -3.48 3.74
C PRO A 13 17.34 -2.60 2.49
N LEU A 14 17.27 -1.28 2.66
CA LEU A 14 17.55 -0.36 1.55
C LEU A 14 19.04 -0.47 1.20
N THR A 15 19.33 -0.96 0.00
CA THR A 15 20.69 -1.09 -0.53
C THR A 15 21.45 0.22 -0.35
N GLY A 16 22.49 0.19 0.49
CA GLY A 16 23.40 1.31 0.75
C GLY A 16 23.27 1.98 2.13
N SER A 17 22.20 1.71 2.90
CA SER A 17 22.01 2.32 4.23
C SER A 17 21.79 1.26 5.30
N LYS A 18 22.60 1.26 6.37
CA LYS A 18 22.36 0.47 7.61
C LYS A 18 21.12 0.96 8.40
N LYS A 19 20.04 1.38 7.73
CA LYS A 19 18.77 1.76 8.38
C LYS A 19 17.69 0.80 7.92
N SER A 20 17.28 -0.09 8.81
CA SER A 20 16.03 -0.82 8.71
C SER A 20 14.88 0.15 8.95
N ILE A 21 14.02 0.35 7.97
CA ILE A 21 12.75 1.09 8.15
C ILE A 21 11.72 0.07 8.62
N THR A 22 11.20 0.27 9.83
CA THR A 22 10.14 -0.55 10.40
C THR A 22 8.78 -0.12 9.83
N VAL A 23 7.91 -1.05 9.45
CA VAL A 23 6.59 -0.76 8.83
C VAL A 23 5.67 0.12 9.70
N GLN A 24 5.74 0.01 11.02
CA GLN A 24 5.05 0.96 11.92
C GLN A 24 5.49 2.42 11.76
N LYS A 25 6.70 2.68 11.26
CA LYS A 25 7.19 4.04 10.98
C LYS A 25 6.83 4.51 9.56
N ILE A 26 6.11 3.69 8.80
CA ILE A 26 5.84 3.95 7.39
C ILE A 26 4.56 4.81 7.29
N ARG A 27 3.44 4.42 7.91
CA ARG A 27 2.18 5.18 7.84
C ARG A 27 1.78 5.82 9.15
N ASP A 28 1.03 6.91 9.07
CA ASP A 28 0.48 7.57 10.26
C ASP A 28 -0.63 6.73 10.90
N VAL A 29 -1.56 6.20 10.08
CA VAL A 29 -2.68 5.37 10.54
C VAL A 29 -3.04 4.31 9.49
N ILE A 30 -3.35 3.09 9.95
CA ILE A 30 -4.02 2.05 9.17
C ILE A 30 -5.23 1.50 9.92
N LYS A 31 -6.36 1.33 9.25
CA LYS A 31 -7.60 0.78 9.84
C LYS A 31 -8.26 -0.22 8.92
N SER A 32 -8.93 -1.22 9.49
CA SER A 32 -9.87 -2.03 8.72
C SER A 32 -11.23 -1.34 8.62
N ALA A 33 -11.84 -1.39 7.44
CA ALA A 33 -13.15 -0.82 7.18
C ALA A 33 -13.99 -1.77 6.32
N ILE A 34 -15.31 -1.70 6.52
CA ILE A 34 -16.29 -2.32 5.63
C ILE A 34 -16.95 -1.18 4.85
N VAL A 35 -16.77 -1.18 3.54
CA VAL A 35 -17.37 -0.21 2.62
C VAL A 35 -18.60 -0.84 1.98
N MET A 36 -19.75 -0.22 2.15
CA MET A 36 -21.01 -0.67 1.55
C MET A 36 -21.22 0.06 0.22
N ARG A 37 -21.49 -0.69 -0.85
CA ARG A 37 -21.89 -0.13 -2.15
C ARG A 37 -23.03 -0.95 -2.74
N GLY A 38 -24.21 -0.34 -2.79
CA GLY A 38 -25.44 -1.04 -3.15
C GLY A 38 -25.73 -2.18 -2.17
N ASN A 39 -25.88 -3.40 -2.69
CA ASN A 39 -26.14 -4.61 -1.89
C ASN A 39 -24.86 -5.40 -1.56
N SER A 40 -23.67 -4.83 -1.78
CA SER A 40 -22.39 -5.51 -1.56
C SER A 40 -21.56 -4.81 -0.48
N ASN A 41 -20.92 -5.62 0.36
CA ASN A 41 -20.01 -5.17 1.41
C ASN A 41 -18.58 -5.56 1.02
N TYR A 42 -17.66 -4.60 1.06
CA TYR A 42 -16.25 -4.79 0.73
C TYR A 42 -15.40 -4.55 1.97
N PHE A 43 -14.61 -5.53 2.37
CA PHE A 43 -13.62 -5.36 3.44
C PHE A 43 -12.35 -4.77 2.83
N VAL A 44 -11.87 -3.66 3.39
CA VAL A 44 -10.69 -2.94 2.91
C VAL A 44 -9.80 -2.53 4.08
N LEU A 45 -8.50 -2.43 3.81
CA LEU A 45 -7.56 -1.72 4.67
C LEU A 45 -7.46 -0.28 4.20
N LEU A 46 -7.73 0.66 5.10
CA LEU A 46 -7.66 2.10 4.86
C LEU A 46 -6.39 2.65 5.49
N GLY A 47 -5.43 3.04 4.66
CA GLY A 47 -4.27 3.83 5.06
C GLY A 47 -4.60 5.32 5.02
N ILE A 48 -4.21 6.06 6.05
CA ILE A 48 -4.40 7.50 6.13
C ILE A 48 -3.01 8.14 6.28
N GLU A 49 -2.70 9.07 5.38
CA GLU A 49 -1.49 9.89 5.42
C GLU A 49 -1.89 11.34 5.70
N ASN A 50 -1.27 11.92 6.72
CA ASN A 50 -1.58 13.23 7.23
C ASN A 50 -0.48 14.21 6.79
N GLN A 51 -0.84 15.29 6.09
CA GLN A 51 0.14 16.22 5.52
C GLN A 51 -0.20 17.68 5.84
N SER A 52 0.72 18.37 6.54
CA SER A 52 0.69 19.83 6.74
C SER A 52 1.35 20.61 5.62
N ASP A 53 2.26 19.97 4.89
CA ASP A 53 3.09 20.58 3.86
C ASP A 53 2.97 19.78 2.56
N VAL A 54 3.19 20.44 1.42
CA VAL A 54 3.17 19.74 0.14
C VAL A 54 4.37 18.80 0.06
N HIS A 55 4.10 17.52 -0.12
CA HIS A 55 5.13 16.53 -0.34
C HIS A 55 5.12 16.08 -1.81
N TYR A 56 6.06 16.64 -2.59
CA TYR A 56 6.15 16.42 -4.04
C TYR A 56 6.44 14.97 -4.48
N ALA A 57 6.70 14.06 -3.55
CA ALA A 57 6.90 12.64 -3.83
C ALA A 57 5.87 11.74 -3.12
N MET A 58 4.72 12.31 -2.72
CA MET A 58 3.63 11.52 -2.12
C MET A 58 3.18 10.33 -2.98
N PRO A 59 3.09 10.40 -4.33
CA PRO A 59 2.62 9.25 -5.10
C PRO A 59 3.53 8.02 -4.93
N VAL A 60 4.85 8.23 -4.93
CA VAL A 60 5.84 7.18 -4.67
C VAL A 60 5.73 6.64 -3.25
N ARG A 61 5.58 7.54 -2.26
CA ARG A 61 5.40 7.17 -0.85
C ARG A 61 4.16 6.29 -0.67
N THR A 62 3.00 6.72 -1.19
CA THR A 62 1.76 5.95 -1.16
C THR A 62 1.91 4.59 -1.83
N MET A 63 2.55 4.53 -3.00
CA MET A 63 2.78 3.28 -3.73
C MET A 63 3.64 2.30 -2.92
N LEU A 64 4.77 2.77 -2.38
CA LEU A 64 5.64 1.97 -1.51
C LEU A 64 4.82 1.41 -0.35
N TYR A 65 4.05 2.26 0.31
CA TYR A 65 3.34 1.85 1.51
C TYR A 65 2.25 0.83 1.21
N ASN A 66 1.56 0.95 0.07
CA ASN A 66 0.57 -0.04 -0.36
C ASN A 66 1.25 -1.38 -0.65
N ALA A 67 2.37 -1.35 -1.38
CA ALA A 67 3.13 -2.56 -1.74
C ALA A 67 3.62 -3.31 -0.49
N LEU A 68 4.10 -2.58 0.53
CA LEU A 68 4.53 -3.20 1.79
C LEU A 68 3.39 -3.88 2.53
N THR A 69 2.23 -3.23 2.63
CA THR A 69 1.05 -3.84 3.24
C THR A 69 0.60 -5.10 2.48
N TYR A 70 0.66 -5.12 1.16
CA TYR A 70 0.36 -6.33 0.40
C TYR A 70 1.41 -7.44 0.61
N ALA A 71 2.70 -7.09 0.71
CA ALA A 71 3.74 -8.07 1.00
C ALA A 71 3.52 -8.75 2.36
N GLU A 72 3.09 -8.00 3.38
CA GLU A 72 2.72 -8.55 4.70
C GLU A 72 1.55 -9.52 4.61
N GLN A 73 0.52 -9.19 3.83
CA GLN A 73 -0.62 -10.09 3.64
C GLN A 73 -0.19 -11.41 2.97
N VAL A 74 0.67 -11.34 1.95
CA VAL A 74 1.23 -12.54 1.30
C VAL A 74 1.99 -13.39 2.31
N GLU A 75 2.83 -12.78 3.14
CA GLU A 75 3.60 -13.50 4.16
C GLU A 75 2.70 -14.15 5.22
N SER A 76 1.67 -13.43 5.69
CA SER A 76 0.71 -13.97 6.67
C SER A 76 -0.05 -15.17 6.12
N ILE A 77 -0.59 -15.05 4.91
CA ILE A 77 -1.32 -16.13 4.23
C ILE A 77 -0.41 -17.35 4.01
N ALA A 78 0.82 -17.12 3.53
CA ALA A 78 1.80 -18.19 3.34
C ALA A 78 2.13 -18.91 4.66
N LYS A 79 2.22 -18.17 5.77
CA LYS A 79 2.47 -18.74 7.10
C LYS A 79 1.29 -19.59 7.60
N GLU A 80 0.07 -19.14 7.41
CA GLU A 80 -1.15 -19.90 7.74
C GLU A 80 -1.19 -21.21 6.96
N ARG A 81 -0.99 -21.15 5.64
CA ARG A 81 -0.94 -22.33 4.75
C ARG A 81 0.10 -23.37 5.16
N ARG A 82 1.30 -22.92 5.56
CA ARG A 82 2.36 -23.81 6.06
C ARG A 82 1.93 -24.53 7.35
N THR A 83 1.20 -23.84 8.21
CA THR A 83 0.67 -24.41 9.47
C THR A 83 -0.41 -25.47 9.17
N GLU A 84 -1.19 -25.28 8.12
CA GLU A 84 -2.21 -26.23 7.64
C GLU A 84 -1.62 -27.41 6.83
N ALA A 85 -0.29 -27.49 6.67
CA ALA A 85 0.42 -28.50 5.89
C ALA A 85 -0.03 -28.60 4.41
N ILE A 86 -0.64 -27.53 3.87
CA ILE A 86 -1.02 -27.45 2.46
C ILE A 86 0.24 -27.07 1.66
N GLN A 87 0.97 -28.09 1.20
CA GLN A 87 2.18 -27.93 0.40
C GLN A 87 1.93 -28.57 -0.98
N ASP A 88 1.76 -27.72 -1.99
CA ASP A 88 1.71 -28.13 -3.40
C ASP A 88 2.90 -27.50 -4.14
N ALA A 89 3.36 -28.10 -5.24
CA ALA A 89 4.49 -27.60 -6.03
C ALA A 89 4.27 -26.15 -6.51
N SER A 90 3.01 -25.74 -6.66
CA SER A 90 2.61 -24.38 -7.05
C SER A 90 2.90 -23.30 -5.99
N THR A 91 3.14 -23.66 -4.72
CA THR A 91 3.37 -22.70 -3.63
C THR A 91 4.85 -22.42 -3.35
N PHE A 92 5.76 -23.05 -4.10
CA PHE A 92 7.21 -23.02 -3.86
C PHE A 92 7.82 -21.61 -3.86
N LEU A 93 7.30 -20.69 -4.67
CA LEU A 93 7.88 -19.35 -4.84
C LEU A 93 7.50 -18.36 -3.73
N SER A 94 6.22 -18.29 -3.34
CA SER A 94 5.70 -17.28 -2.41
C SER A 94 4.94 -17.85 -1.22
N GLY A 95 4.57 -19.14 -1.25
CA GLY A 95 3.60 -19.72 -0.30
C GLY A 95 2.15 -19.27 -0.53
N PHE A 96 1.87 -18.51 -1.60
CA PHE A 96 0.56 -17.98 -1.97
C PHE A 96 0.00 -18.77 -3.16
N THR A 97 -1.31 -19.04 -3.19
CA THR A 97 -1.94 -19.88 -4.23
C THR A 97 -2.99 -19.12 -5.05
N LYS A 98 -3.50 -19.76 -6.11
CA LYS A 98 -4.54 -19.19 -6.97
C LYS A 98 -5.89 -18.98 -6.26
N GLU A 99 -6.12 -19.63 -5.13
CA GLU A 99 -7.31 -19.47 -4.29
C GLU A 99 -7.16 -18.33 -3.28
N ASP A 100 -5.94 -17.95 -2.92
CA ASP A 100 -5.71 -16.89 -1.95
C ASP A 100 -6.14 -15.53 -2.52
N ARG A 101 -6.64 -14.66 -1.64
CA ARG A 101 -7.10 -13.33 -1.99
C ARG A 101 -6.52 -12.32 -1.02
N LEU A 102 -6.00 -11.23 -1.57
CA LEU A 102 -5.56 -10.09 -0.79
C LEU A 102 -6.75 -9.21 -0.42
N ILE A 103 -6.66 -8.59 0.74
CA ILE A 103 -7.56 -7.52 1.17
C ILE A 103 -7.11 -6.23 0.47
N PRO A 104 -7.99 -5.56 -0.29
CA PRO A 104 -7.66 -4.30 -0.94
C PRO A 104 -7.18 -3.24 0.06
N VAL A 105 -6.09 -2.56 -0.28
CA VAL A 105 -5.53 -1.42 0.46
C VAL A 105 -5.88 -0.14 -0.29
N VAL A 106 -6.59 0.77 0.38
CA VAL A 106 -6.91 2.12 -0.11
C VAL A 106 -6.16 3.11 0.75
N THR A 107 -5.44 4.04 0.13
CA THR A 107 -4.78 5.13 0.85
C THR A 107 -5.45 6.46 0.53
N VAL A 108 -5.73 7.24 1.58
CA VAL A 108 -6.19 8.62 1.50
C VAL A 108 -5.13 9.53 2.11
N THR A 109 -4.77 10.59 1.39
CA THR A 109 -3.96 11.68 1.93
C THR A 109 -4.87 12.82 2.35
N ILE A 110 -4.79 13.18 3.63
CA ILE A 110 -5.50 14.33 4.20
C ILE A 110 -4.50 15.48 4.24
N TYR A 111 -4.77 16.52 3.46
CA TYR A 111 -3.91 17.70 3.36
C TYR A 111 -4.60 18.89 4.01
N TRP A 112 -3.92 19.53 4.97
CA TRP A 112 -4.44 20.70 5.70
C TRP A 112 -3.45 21.87 5.71
N GLY A 113 -2.58 21.94 4.69
CA GLY A 113 -1.62 23.02 4.58
C GLY A 113 -2.25 24.38 4.31
N ILE A 114 -1.48 25.43 4.62
CA ILE A 114 -1.90 26.82 4.40
C ILE A 114 -1.94 27.15 2.90
N ASN A 115 -1.06 26.51 2.13
CA ASN A 115 -0.99 26.68 0.68
C ASN A 115 -1.93 25.71 -0.02
N SER A 116 -2.29 26.00 -1.26
CA SER A 116 -2.92 25.00 -2.14
C SER A 116 -1.93 23.89 -2.46
N TRP A 117 -2.42 22.66 -2.59
CA TRP A 117 -1.60 21.54 -3.07
C TRP A 117 -1.17 21.76 -4.52
N ASP A 118 0.13 21.87 -4.76
CA ASP A 118 0.76 22.02 -6.08
C ASP A 118 1.69 20.83 -6.44
N GLY A 119 1.62 19.75 -5.65
CA GLY A 119 2.37 18.53 -5.90
C GLY A 119 1.67 17.57 -6.88
N PRO A 120 2.42 16.58 -7.41
CA PRO A 120 1.84 15.55 -8.25
C PRO A 120 0.87 14.67 -7.43
N THR A 121 -0.23 14.29 -8.07
CA THR A 121 -1.29 13.43 -7.53
C THR A 121 -1.20 12.00 -8.06
N THR A 122 -0.43 11.81 -9.13
CA THR A 122 -0.19 10.51 -9.78
C THR A 122 1.32 10.26 -9.93
N LEU A 123 1.73 9.00 -10.11
CA LEU A 123 3.13 8.69 -10.39
C LEU A 123 3.53 9.21 -11.77
N LYS A 124 2.60 9.16 -12.74
CA LYS A 124 2.86 9.64 -14.12
C LYS A 124 3.15 11.14 -14.19
N GLU A 125 2.48 11.97 -13.37
CA GLU A 125 2.78 13.41 -13.26
C GLU A 125 4.22 13.68 -12.79
N MET A 126 4.86 12.73 -12.11
CA MET A 126 6.25 12.84 -11.66
C MET A 126 7.27 12.58 -12.77
N MET A 127 6.83 12.03 -13.90
CA MET A 127 7.72 11.66 -15.01
C MET A 127 7.86 12.81 -15.99
N ALA A 128 9.10 13.23 -16.29
CA ALA A 128 9.36 14.41 -17.10
C ALA A 128 8.76 14.33 -18.51
N SER A 129 9.08 13.28 -19.25
CA SER A 129 8.55 13.00 -20.59
C SER A 129 8.58 11.50 -20.83
N MET A 130 7.45 10.92 -21.23
CA MET A 130 7.33 9.50 -21.46
C MET A 130 6.64 9.25 -22.81
N ASP A 131 7.18 8.33 -23.59
CA ASP A 131 6.54 7.87 -24.82
C ASP A 131 5.16 7.26 -24.48
N GLU A 132 4.12 7.60 -25.25
CA GLU A 132 2.75 7.13 -25.01
C GLU A 132 2.66 5.61 -24.97
N LYS A 133 3.50 4.90 -25.75
CA LYS A 133 3.55 3.44 -25.75
C LYS A 133 4.10 2.89 -24.44
N ILE A 134 4.99 3.61 -23.77
CA ILE A 134 5.53 3.19 -22.47
C ILE A 134 4.55 3.57 -21.35
N ALA A 135 3.87 4.71 -21.48
CA ALA A 135 2.94 5.23 -20.48
C ALA A 135 1.80 4.26 -20.13
N SER A 136 1.37 3.40 -21.06
CA SER A 136 0.34 2.38 -20.81
C SER A 136 0.81 1.21 -19.95
N PHE A 137 2.13 0.98 -19.84
CA PHE A 137 2.70 -0.12 -19.05
C PHE A 137 3.16 0.31 -17.67
N VAL A 138 3.21 1.61 -17.40
CA VAL A 138 3.59 2.14 -16.09
C VAL A 138 2.39 2.08 -15.15
N ASP A 139 2.55 1.35 -14.06
CA ASP A 139 1.62 1.37 -12.93
C ASP A 139 1.48 2.79 -12.42
N ASP A 140 0.24 3.26 -12.32
CA ASP A 140 -0.04 4.61 -11.86
C ASP A 140 -0.73 4.58 -10.51
N CYS A 141 -0.02 5.03 -9.48
CA CYS A 141 -0.58 5.18 -8.15
C CYS A 141 -1.24 6.55 -8.05
N ASN A 142 -2.57 6.58 -7.97
CA ASN A 142 -3.33 7.80 -7.74
C ASN A 142 -3.47 8.06 -6.23
N ILE A 143 -3.13 9.26 -5.78
CA ILE A 143 -3.40 9.73 -4.43
C ILE A 143 -4.87 10.13 -4.34
N ASN A 144 -5.61 9.49 -3.43
CA ASN A 144 -6.96 9.94 -3.12
C ASN A 144 -6.87 11.07 -2.08
N PHE A 145 -7.31 12.27 -2.46
CA PHE A 145 -7.40 13.41 -1.54
C PHE A 145 -8.76 13.45 -0.84
N GLN A 146 -8.74 13.84 0.43
CA GLN A 146 -9.88 14.49 1.07
C GLN A 146 -9.48 15.93 1.41
N LEU A 147 -10.30 16.87 0.93
CA LEU A 147 -10.26 18.30 1.25
C LEU A 147 -11.24 18.60 2.37
#